data_AF-A0A971H888-F1
#
_entry.id   AF-A0A971H888-F1
#
_cell.length_a   1.000
_cell.length_b   1.000
_cell.length_c   1.000
_cell.angle_alpha   90.00
_cell.angle_beta   90.00
_cell.angle_gamma   90.00
#
_symmetry.space_group_name_H-M   'P 1'
#
loop_
_entity.id
_entity.type
_entity.pdbx_description
1 polymer ?
#
loop_
_entity_poly.entity_id
_entity_poly.type
_entity_poly.pdbx_seq_one_letter_code
_entity_poly.pdbx_strand_id
1 'polypeptide(L)'
;MKNSNEHRRVIDDKFIKALSSEGILFPVTELVKEHRNELFMAFRRSYINIYYLGHSIYKIEQQKTGYAVTFNFNHARYSEDHVDLLKDLLKLGMELPTRRSEPQIKRLVCDRIDADGKTVSGSNTITKKITCGNKPDKKFWDESYAMLKRIVDDFYNKDKRHDYFKDEDYVSIRKEKGLPDFEPERDKNPLIEKQHQQKITLANRFTDNGYFVYDMEYAQPNEKQGDKKSGRFDMLALKIENHKATQLLFIELKSTLSACGGASGIEKHKNDMVEYLARKDVIEARKKDAEGILDAYNKLFQVGKVDFSEFYSKGPGFAIVLTDEALEYKGEYMDQCNMLDGTRENEPQKDESWIMKGLIPLL
;
A
#
# COMPACT_ATOMS: atom_id res chain seq x y z
N MET A 1 5.62 21.38 27.48
CA MET A 1 5.98 21.14 26.07
C MET A 1 5.99 19.64 25.83
N LYS A 2 5.01 19.08 25.11
CA LYS A 2 5.08 17.68 24.67
C LYS A 2 6.09 17.60 23.52
N ASN A 3 6.97 16.61 23.61
CA ASN A 3 8.12 16.43 22.73
C ASN A 3 7.63 16.23 21.28
N SER A 4 7.89 17.19 20.40
CA SER A 4 7.41 17.20 19.00
C SER A 4 8.06 16.14 18.09
N ASN A 5 8.82 15.21 18.68
CA ASN A 5 9.53 14.12 18.00
C ASN A 5 8.82 12.76 18.05
N GLU A 6 7.75 12.59 18.85
CA GLU A 6 7.18 11.25 19.07
C GLU A 6 6.25 10.71 17.97
N HIS A 7 5.93 11.50 16.95
CA HIS A 7 4.89 11.14 15.97
C HIS A 7 5.29 11.30 14.50
N ARG A 8 6.59 11.35 14.19
CA ARG A 8 7.04 11.45 12.79
C ARG A 8 6.91 10.11 12.06
N ARG A 9 6.41 10.13 10.83
CA ARG A 9 6.35 8.99 9.89
C ARG A 9 7.57 8.86 9.01
N VAL A 10 8.44 9.87 8.97
CA VAL A 10 9.76 9.71 8.35
C VAL A 10 10.55 8.62 9.09
N ILE A 11 11.29 7.82 8.34
CA ILE A 11 12.27 6.88 8.90
C ILE A 11 13.41 7.66 9.59
N ASP A 12 13.98 7.08 10.65
CA ASP A 12 15.05 7.74 11.39
C ASP A 12 16.40 7.76 10.63
N ASP A 13 17.35 8.58 11.08
CA ASP A 13 18.66 8.72 10.44
C ASP A 13 19.46 7.39 10.44
N LYS A 14 19.20 6.51 11.42
CA LYS A 14 19.83 5.19 11.46
C LYS A 14 19.32 4.31 10.31
N PHE A 15 18.02 4.34 10.03
CA PHE A 15 17.42 3.65 8.90
C PHE A 15 17.91 4.26 7.56
N ILE A 16 17.95 5.58 7.44
CA ILE A 16 18.50 6.26 6.25
C ILE A 16 19.96 5.82 6.01
N LYS A 17 20.79 5.81 7.05
CA LYS A 17 22.18 5.32 6.96
C LYS A 17 22.23 3.85 6.56
N ALA A 18 21.32 3.00 7.06
CA ALA A 18 21.25 1.61 6.66
C ALA A 18 20.88 1.41 5.18
N LEU A 19 20.10 2.32 4.58
CA LEU A 19 19.73 2.32 3.16
C LEU A 19 20.74 3.03 2.24
N SER A 20 21.64 3.83 2.80
CA SER A 20 22.70 4.54 2.06
C SER A 20 23.80 3.58 1.57
N SER A 21 24.70 4.04 0.68
CA SER A 21 25.74 3.22 0.00
C SER A 21 26.59 2.31 0.90
N GLU A 22 26.88 2.75 2.13
CA GLU A 22 27.67 1.97 3.10
C GLU A 22 26.82 1.12 4.05
N GLY A 23 25.50 1.23 3.92
CA GLY A 23 24.51 0.65 4.82
C GLY A 23 24.24 -0.83 4.58
N ILE A 24 23.75 -1.52 5.63
CA ILE A 24 23.45 -2.96 5.55
C ILE A 24 22.24 -3.28 4.67
N LEU A 25 21.35 -2.31 4.43
CA LEU A 25 20.19 -2.39 3.55
C LEU A 25 20.42 -1.71 2.20
N PHE A 26 21.65 -1.26 1.89
CA PHE A 26 21.96 -0.66 0.58
C PHE A 26 21.49 -1.50 -0.63
N PRO A 27 21.64 -2.84 -0.64
CA PRO A 27 21.14 -3.64 -1.76
C PRO A 27 19.64 -3.48 -2.04
N VAL A 28 18.85 -3.12 -1.03
CA VAL A 28 17.42 -2.85 -1.18
C VAL A 28 17.18 -1.55 -1.95
N THR A 29 17.96 -0.52 -1.63
CA THR A 29 17.93 0.76 -2.36
C THR A 29 18.31 0.56 -3.82
N GLU A 30 19.34 -0.25 -4.09
CA GLU A 30 19.76 -0.58 -5.45
C GLU A 30 18.69 -1.37 -6.20
N LEU A 31 18.09 -2.40 -5.57
CA LEU A 31 16.97 -3.14 -6.16
C LEU A 31 15.82 -2.22 -6.59
N VAL A 32 15.43 -1.26 -5.75
CA VAL A 32 14.34 -0.31 -6.09
C VAL A 32 14.76 0.65 -7.21
N LYS A 33 16.03 1.03 -7.32
CA LYS A 33 16.52 1.85 -8.44
C LYS A 33 16.58 1.07 -9.76
N GLU A 34 17.04 -0.17 -9.71
CA GLU A 34 17.10 -1.10 -10.85
C GLU A 34 15.68 -1.34 -11.40
N HIS A 35 14.71 -1.54 -10.51
CA HIS A 35 13.30 -1.80 -10.82
C HIS A 35 12.39 -0.57 -10.62
N ARG A 36 12.92 0.64 -10.83
CA ARG A 36 12.22 1.92 -10.53
C ARG A 36 10.89 2.15 -11.26
N ASN A 37 10.62 1.38 -12.31
CA ASN A 37 9.39 1.49 -13.11
C ASN A 37 8.28 0.56 -12.60
N GLU A 38 8.58 -0.32 -11.65
CA GLU A 38 7.61 -1.29 -11.12
C GLU A 38 7.63 -1.39 -9.59
N LEU A 39 8.70 -0.96 -8.91
CA LEU A 39 8.80 -0.95 -7.46
C LEU A 39 8.61 0.45 -6.85
N PHE A 40 7.82 0.49 -5.79
CA PHE A 40 7.65 1.69 -4.95
C PHE A 40 8.05 1.38 -3.51
N MET A 41 8.85 2.25 -2.88
CA MET A 41 9.31 2.11 -1.49
C MET A 41 8.68 3.19 -0.61
N ALA A 42 7.71 2.83 0.23
CA ALA A 42 7.09 3.75 1.18
C ALA A 42 7.84 3.81 2.53
N PHE A 43 7.99 5.02 3.09
CA PHE A 43 8.62 5.25 4.40
C PHE A 43 7.59 5.40 5.52
N ARG A 44 7.72 4.62 6.60
CA ARG A 44 6.74 4.55 7.69
C ARG A 44 7.39 4.33 9.06
N ARG A 45 8.03 5.38 9.58
CA ARG A 45 8.67 5.51 10.90
C ARG A 45 9.65 4.39 11.23
N SER A 46 9.14 3.26 11.71
CA SER A 46 9.92 2.10 12.12
C SER A 46 10.08 1.06 11.02
N TYR A 47 9.42 1.23 9.87
CA TYR A 47 9.55 0.31 8.76
C TYR A 47 9.50 1.03 7.41
N ILE A 48 10.04 0.36 6.41
CA ILE A 48 9.76 0.66 5.00
C ILE A 48 8.93 -0.47 4.42
N ASN A 49 8.17 -0.16 3.37
CA ASN A 49 7.43 -1.18 2.63
C ASN A 49 7.67 -1.04 1.14
N ILE A 50 8.02 -2.14 0.49
CA ILE A 50 8.28 -2.20 -0.94
C ILE A 50 7.11 -2.88 -1.62
N TYR A 51 6.54 -2.19 -2.59
CA TYR A 51 5.35 -2.61 -3.29
C TYR A 51 5.65 -3.01 -4.73
N TYR A 52 5.01 -4.08 -5.18
CA TYR A 52 4.92 -4.49 -6.58
C TYR A 52 3.45 -4.79 -6.90
N LEU A 53 2.87 -4.12 -7.90
CA LEU A 53 1.46 -4.21 -8.29
C LEU A 53 0.46 -4.10 -7.12
N GLY A 54 0.70 -3.21 -6.16
CA GLY A 54 -0.13 -2.99 -4.97
C GLY A 54 0.13 -3.98 -3.82
N HIS A 55 0.95 -5.02 -4.03
CA HIS A 55 1.31 -5.99 -3.00
C HIS A 55 2.60 -5.59 -2.28
N SER A 56 2.59 -5.69 -0.95
CA SER A 56 3.81 -5.64 -0.14
C SER A 56 4.65 -6.89 -0.40
N ILE A 57 5.79 -6.71 -1.07
CA ILE A 57 6.77 -7.77 -1.33
C ILE A 57 7.87 -7.79 -0.27
N TYR A 58 8.22 -6.63 0.28
CA TYR A 58 9.11 -6.53 1.44
C TYR A 58 8.62 -5.48 2.42
N LYS A 59 8.12 -5.91 3.56
CA LYS A 59 8.02 -5.04 4.74
C LYS A 59 9.31 -5.20 5.54
N ILE A 60 10.12 -4.15 5.64
CA ILE A 60 11.39 -4.17 6.37
C ILE A 60 11.24 -3.31 7.61
N GLU A 61 11.21 -3.94 8.78
CA GLU A 61 10.98 -3.29 10.07
C GLU A 61 12.27 -3.24 10.89
N GLN A 62 12.57 -2.06 11.43
CA GLN A 62 13.68 -1.83 12.34
C GLN A 62 13.42 -2.52 13.67
N GLN A 63 14.37 -3.34 14.09
CA GLN A 63 14.33 -4.06 15.36
C GLN A 63 15.29 -3.44 16.36
N LYS A 64 15.24 -3.89 17.63
CA LYS A 64 16.25 -3.51 18.64
C LYS A 64 17.67 -3.75 18.13
N THR A 65 17.87 -4.89 17.47
CA THR A 65 19.12 -5.28 16.82
C THR A 65 18.86 -5.58 15.34
N GLY A 66 19.30 -4.67 14.46
CA GLY A 66 19.16 -4.83 13.01
C GLY A 66 17.73 -4.63 12.50
N TYR A 67 17.31 -5.48 11.55
CA TYR A 67 16.05 -5.36 10.81
C TYR A 67 15.40 -6.73 10.61
N ALA A 68 14.10 -6.74 10.30
CA ALA A 68 13.37 -7.92 9.88
C ALA A 68 12.64 -7.64 8.57
N VAL A 69 12.87 -8.48 7.56
CA VAL A 69 12.15 -8.46 6.29
C VAL A 69 11.02 -9.47 6.40
N THR A 70 9.79 -9.09 6.09
CA THR A 70 8.63 -9.99 6.12
C THR A 70 7.86 -9.95 4.80
N PHE A 71 7.32 -11.11 4.42
CA PHE A 71 6.42 -11.27 3.29
C PHE A 71 5.22 -12.16 3.68
N ASN A 72 4.03 -11.80 3.22
CA ASN A 72 2.82 -12.61 3.39
C ASN A 72 2.71 -13.64 2.26
N PHE A 73 3.12 -14.88 2.53
CA PHE A 73 3.13 -15.95 1.54
C PHE A 73 1.73 -16.43 1.12
N ASN A 74 0.64 -15.91 1.72
CA ASN A 74 -0.72 -16.13 1.21
C ASN A 74 -0.93 -15.62 -0.22
N HIS A 75 -0.07 -14.74 -0.73
CA HIS A 75 -0.12 -14.33 -2.13
C HIS A 75 0.24 -15.48 -3.10
N ALA A 76 0.96 -16.53 -2.65
CA ALA A 76 1.36 -17.67 -3.47
C ALA A 76 0.23 -18.68 -3.74
N ARG A 77 -0.99 -18.42 -3.26
CA ARG A 77 -2.11 -19.37 -3.36
C ARG A 77 -2.56 -19.71 -4.78
N TYR A 78 -2.16 -18.92 -5.76
CA TYR A 78 -2.43 -19.16 -7.19
C TYR A 78 -1.18 -19.66 -7.94
N SER A 79 -0.09 -19.91 -7.22
CA SER A 79 1.10 -20.56 -7.77
C SER A 79 1.02 -22.07 -7.55
N GLU A 80 1.00 -22.83 -8.64
CA GLU A 80 0.96 -24.30 -8.60
C GLU A 80 2.13 -24.88 -7.79
N ASP A 81 3.33 -24.33 -7.99
CA ASP A 81 4.56 -24.73 -7.33
C ASP A 81 4.85 -23.96 -6.03
N HIS A 82 3.81 -23.44 -5.36
CA HIS A 82 3.94 -22.66 -4.12
C HIS A 82 4.74 -23.36 -3.01
N VAL A 83 4.67 -24.70 -2.92
CA VAL A 83 5.47 -25.46 -1.94
C VAL A 83 6.97 -25.35 -2.26
N ASP A 84 7.35 -25.47 -3.54
CA ASP A 84 8.74 -25.40 -3.96
C ASP A 84 9.28 -23.97 -3.87
N LEU A 85 8.46 -22.97 -4.24
CA LEU A 85 8.74 -21.55 -3.98
C LEU A 85 9.05 -21.28 -2.51
N LEU A 86 8.23 -21.82 -1.60
CA LEU A 86 8.47 -21.66 -0.17
C LEU A 86 9.79 -22.32 0.23
N LYS A 87 10.05 -23.55 -0.23
CA LYS A 87 11.31 -24.25 0.06
C LYS A 87 12.52 -23.46 -0.43
N ASP A 88 12.46 -22.86 -1.60
CA ASP A 88 13.58 -22.10 -2.17
C ASP A 88 13.79 -20.76 -1.44
N LEU A 89 12.72 -20.06 -1.06
CA LEU A 89 12.82 -18.89 -0.17
C LEU A 89 13.45 -19.26 1.19
N LEU A 90 13.11 -20.43 1.74
CA LEU A 90 13.73 -20.93 2.98
C LEU A 90 15.20 -21.27 2.80
N LYS A 91 15.61 -21.85 1.65
CA LYS A 91 17.03 -22.09 1.32
C LYS A 91 17.83 -20.80 1.19
N LEU A 92 17.21 -19.73 0.70
CA LEU A 92 17.79 -18.38 0.70
C LEU A 92 17.92 -17.75 2.10
N GLY A 93 17.32 -18.38 3.12
CA GLY A 93 17.44 -17.99 4.51
C GLY A 93 16.27 -17.17 5.03
N MET A 94 15.13 -17.12 4.32
CA MET A 94 13.87 -16.80 4.97
C MET A 94 13.52 -17.88 5.99
N GLU A 95 12.75 -17.51 7.00
CA GLU A 95 12.38 -18.38 8.10
C GLU A 95 10.87 -18.38 8.29
N LEU A 96 10.33 -19.55 8.60
CA LEU A 96 9.01 -19.68 9.19
C LEU A 96 9.06 -19.30 10.67
N PRO A 97 7.94 -18.89 11.28
CA PRO A 97 7.87 -18.61 12.72
C PRO A 97 8.33 -19.79 13.61
N THR A 98 8.34 -21.01 13.07
CA THR A 98 8.73 -22.26 13.73
C THR A 98 9.42 -23.17 12.70
N ARG A 99 10.42 -23.98 13.11
CA ARG A 99 11.02 -25.01 12.24
C ARG A 99 10.01 -26.13 11.96
N ARG A 100 9.89 -26.58 10.71
CA ARG A 100 8.86 -27.51 10.24
C ARG A 100 9.44 -28.60 9.33
N SER A 101 8.84 -29.79 9.35
CA SER A 101 9.06 -30.86 8.34
C SER A 101 8.24 -30.61 7.07
N GLU A 102 8.53 -31.31 5.96
CA GLU A 102 7.79 -31.11 4.69
C GLU A 102 6.26 -31.26 4.81
N PRO A 103 5.71 -32.28 5.50
CA PRO A 103 4.26 -32.37 5.71
C PRO A 103 3.70 -31.16 6.47
N GLN A 104 4.49 -30.58 7.39
CA GLN A 104 4.08 -29.40 8.12
C GLN A 104 4.20 -28.11 7.29
N ILE A 105 5.14 -28.05 6.34
CA ILE A 105 5.25 -26.95 5.37
C ILE A 105 4.00 -26.94 4.48
N LYS A 106 3.63 -28.10 3.92
CA LYS A 106 2.40 -28.22 3.10
C LYS A 106 1.16 -27.75 3.87
N ARG A 107 1.00 -28.18 5.13
CA ARG A 107 -0.11 -27.74 5.99
C ARG A 107 -0.09 -26.25 6.36
N LEU A 108 1.06 -25.58 6.28
CA LEU A 108 1.15 -24.14 6.52
C LEU A 108 0.58 -23.37 5.34
N VAL A 109 0.92 -23.79 4.13
CA VAL A 109 0.45 -23.15 2.90
C VAL A 109 -0.96 -23.55 2.53
N CYS A 110 -1.66 -24.40 3.29
CA CYS A 110 -3.05 -24.75 3.02
C CYS A 110 -4.01 -24.13 4.05
N ASP A 111 -5.16 -23.66 3.56
CA ASP A 111 -6.34 -23.31 4.34
C ASP A 111 -6.93 -24.59 4.96
N ARG A 112 -7.47 -24.48 6.18
CA ARG A 112 -8.16 -25.58 6.87
C ARG A 112 -9.51 -25.12 7.37
N ILE A 113 -10.35 -26.07 7.75
CA ILE A 113 -11.65 -25.79 8.37
C ILE A 113 -11.56 -26.12 9.85
N ASP A 114 -11.90 -25.16 10.70
CA ASP A 114 -11.96 -25.39 12.14
C ASP A 114 -13.24 -26.15 12.57
N ALA A 115 -13.34 -26.45 13.86
CA ALA A 115 -14.49 -27.17 14.43
C ALA A 115 -15.82 -26.47 14.11
N ASP A 116 -15.84 -25.13 14.08
CA ASP A 116 -17.01 -24.30 13.83
C ASP A 116 -17.36 -24.18 12.34
N GLY A 117 -16.58 -24.79 11.44
CA GLY A 117 -16.79 -24.69 9.99
C GLY A 117 -16.22 -23.43 9.36
N LYS A 118 -15.40 -22.65 10.07
CA LYS A 118 -14.75 -21.46 9.51
C LYS A 118 -13.45 -21.84 8.82
N THR A 119 -13.16 -21.14 7.72
CA THR A 119 -11.85 -21.25 7.07
C THR A 119 -10.79 -20.55 7.91
N VAL A 120 -9.77 -21.30 8.31
CA VAL A 120 -8.57 -20.82 8.98
C VAL A 120 -7.42 -20.91 7.99
N SER A 121 -6.96 -19.75 7.53
CA SER A 121 -5.76 -19.68 6.71
C SER A 121 -4.51 -19.94 7.54
N GLY A 122 -3.53 -20.60 6.94
CA GLY A 122 -2.23 -20.78 7.57
C GLY A 122 -1.52 -19.45 7.86
N SER A 123 -0.70 -19.46 8.92
CA SER A 123 0.18 -18.33 9.21
C SER A 123 1.36 -18.34 8.24
N ASN A 124 1.16 -17.70 7.11
CA ASN A 124 2.07 -17.76 5.96
C ASN A 124 3.06 -16.59 5.91
N THR A 125 3.29 -15.90 7.02
CA THR A 125 4.31 -14.84 7.05
C THR A 125 5.70 -15.47 7.18
N ILE A 126 6.52 -15.30 6.16
CA ILE A 126 7.95 -15.66 6.18
C ILE A 126 8.78 -14.43 6.57
N THR A 127 9.90 -14.64 7.26
CA THR A 127 10.75 -13.56 7.79
C THR A 127 12.23 -13.82 7.57
N LYS A 128 13.01 -12.81 7.18
CA LYS A 128 14.47 -12.81 7.25
C LYS A 128 14.93 -11.78 8.28
N LYS A 129 15.65 -12.22 9.31
CA LYS A 129 16.36 -11.28 10.21
C LYS A 129 17.67 -10.83 9.57
N ILE A 130 17.92 -9.54 9.63
CA ILE A 130 19.13 -8.89 9.11
C ILE A 130 19.88 -8.27 10.29
N THR A 131 21.11 -8.73 10.52
CA THR A 131 22.01 -8.16 11.52
C THR A 131 23.41 -8.01 10.90
N CYS A 132 24.34 -7.34 11.59
CA CYS A 132 25.71 -7.20 11.08
C CYS A 132 26.39 -8.56 10.81
N GLY A 133 26.07 -9.60 11.58
CA GLY A 133 26.59 -10.96 11.39
C GLY A 133 25.73 -11.85 10.47
N ASN A 134 24.57 -11.38 10.00
CA ASN A 134 23.66 -12.10 9.12
C ASN A 134 23.09 -11.11 8.09
N LYS A 135 24.00 -10.54 7.29
CA LYS A 135 23.66 -9.61 6.21
C LYS A 135 23.31 -10.42 4.95
N PRO A 136 22.11 -10.27 4.36
CA PRO A 136 21.82 -10.86 3.07
C PRO A 136 22.74 -10.29 1.99
N ASP A 137 23.23 -11.17 1.11
CA ASP A 137 24.02 -10.79 -0.05
C ASP A 137 23.12 -10.36 -1.23
N LYS A 138 23.72 -9.97 -2.35
CA LYS A 138 22.97 -9.58 -3.55
C LYS A 138 22.10 -10.74 -4.07
N LYS A 139 22.62 -11.97 -3.99
CA LYS A 139 21.91 -13.19 -4.42
C LYS A 139 20.57 -13.35 -3.71
N PHE A 140 20.54 -13.16 -2.39
CA PHE A 140 19.28 -13.19 -1.64
C PHE A 140 18.26 -12.21 -2.21
N TRP A 141 18.64 -10.95 -2.45
CA TRP A 141 17.72 -9.93 -2.92
C TRP A 141 17.24 -10.21 -4.34
N ASP A 142 18.14 -10.53 -5.27
CA ASP A 142 17.81 -10.80 -6.67
C ASP A 142 16.89 -12.02 -6.79
N GLU A 143 17.24 -13.15 -6.17
CA GLU A 143 16.48 -14.40 -6.31
C GLU A 143 15.17 -14.36 -5.53
N SER A 144 15.15 -13.79 -4.31
CA SER A 144 13.89 -13.62 -3.60
C SER A 144 12.97 -12.65 -4.32
N TYR A 145 13.47 -11.56 -4.89
CA TYR A 145 12.65 -10.63 -5.64
C TYR A 145 12.01 -11.30 -6.85
N ALA A 146 12.78 -12.05 -7.64
CA ALA A 146 12.26 -12.79 -8.80
C ALA A 146 11.12 -13.76 -8.41
N MET A 147 11.29 -14.49 -7.31
CA MET A 147 10.26 -15.41 -6.79
C MET A 147 9.02 -14.66 -6.29
N LEU A 148 9.20 -13.59 -5.50
CA LEU A 148 8.08 -12.80 -4.97
C LEU A 148 7.32 -12.07 -6.07
N LYS A 149 8.02 -11.58 -7.10
CA LYS A 149 7.43 -11.01 -8.31
C LYS A 149 6.55 -12.03 -9.01
N ARG A 150 7.06 -13.24 -9.24
CA ARG A 150 6.30 -14.34 -9.88
C ARG A 150 5.05 -14.72 -9.09
N ILE A 151 5.15 -14.78 -7.76
CA ILE A 151 4.01 -15.03 -6.87
C ILE A 151 2.91 -13.98 -7.07
N VAL A 152 3.28 -12.70 -7.15
CA VAL A 152 2.31 -11.61 -7.36
C VAL A 152 1.75 -11.64 -8.79
N ASP A 153 2.58 -11.91 -9.80
CA ASP A 153 2.13 -12.05 -11.19
C ASP A 153 1.10 -13.19 -11.33
N ASP A 154 1.36 -14.35 -10.70
CA ASP A 154 0.42 -15.47 -10.63
C ASP A 154 -0.88 -15.11 -9.93
N PHE A 155 -0.82 -14.31 -8.86
CA PHE A 155 -1.99 -13.87 -8.13
C PHE A 155 -2.98 -13.08 -9.01
N TYR A 156 -2.45 -12.32 -9.97
CA TYR A 156 -3.23 -11.51 -10.90
C TYR A 156 -3.53 -12.21 -12.23
N ASN A 157 -2.94 -13.37 -12.48
CA ASN A 157 -3.15 -14.10 -13.72
C ASN A 157 -4.58 -14.67 -13.78
N LYS A 158 -5.38 -14.17 -14.74
CA LYS A 158 -6.80 -14.55 -14.92
C LYS A 158 -6.98 -16.02 -15.31
N ASP A 159 -5.95 -16.66 -15.85
CA ASP A 159 -5.94 -18.08 -16.22
C ASP A 159 -5.60 -18.96 -15.01
N LYS A 160 -4.94 -18.40 -13.98
CA LYS A 160 -4.63 -19.08 -12.72
C LYS A 160 -5.73 -18.86 -11.69
N ARG A 161 -6.88 -19.50 -11.92
CA ARG A 161 -8.05 -19.42 -11.01
C ARG A 161 -8.03 -20.46 -9.89
N HIS A 162 -7.20 -21.48 -10.00
CA HIS A 162 -7.13 -22.56 -9.01
C HIS A 162 -6.41 -22.10 -7.74
N ASP A 163 -7.09 -22.25 -6.61
CA ASP A 163 -6.60 -21.86 -5.30
C ASP A 163 -5.90 -23.04 -4.62
N TYR A 164 -4.59 -23.19 -4.84
CA TYR A 164 -3.78 -24.31 -4.36
C TYR A 164 -3.68 -24.40 -2.84
N PHE A 165 -4.12 -23.36 -2.12
CA PHE A 165 -4.16 -23.40 -0.66
C PHE A 165 -5.35 -24.22 -0.16
N LYS A 166 -6.29 -24.61 -1.02
CA LYS A 166 -7.45 -25.43 -0.64
C LYS A 166 -7.20 -26.86 -1.04
N ASP A 167 -6.55 -27.60 -0.16
CA ASP A 167 -6.19 -29.00 -0.39
C ASP A 167 -7.40 -29.95 -0.38
N GLU A 168 -7.15 -31.22 -0.71
CA GLU A 168 -8.18 -32.27 -0.77
C GLU A 168 -8.91 -32.46 0.56
N ASP A 169 -8.20 -32.32 1.68
CA ASP A 169 -8.78 -32.40 3.03
C ASP A 169 -9.76 -31.23 3.24
N TYR A 170 -9.35 -30.00 2.90
CA TYR A 170 -10.22 -28.83 2.98
C TYR A 170 -11.51 -29.01 2.14
N VAL A 171 -11.38 -29.47 0.90
CA VAL A 171 -12.52 -29.69 0.00
C VAL A 171 -13.46 -30.77 0.54
N SER A 172 -12.90 -31.89 1.03
CA SER A 172 -13.67 -33.00 1.59
C SER A 172 -14.47 -32.57 2.82
N ILE A 173 -13.85 -31.83 3.75
CA ILE A 173 -14.52 -31.36 4.96
C ILE A 173 -15.62 -30.33 4.63
N ARG A 174 -15.44 -29.47 3.62
CA ARG A 174 -16.52 -28.56 3.17
C ARG A 174 -17.75 -29.34 2.73
N LYS A 175 -17.52 -30.36 1.91
CA LYS A 175 -18.58 -31.19 1.34
C LYS A 175 -19.34 -31.93 2.44
N GLU A 176 -18.63 -32.50 3.42
CA GLU A 176 -19.24 -33.13 4.59
C GLU A 176 -20.07 -32.16 5.43
N LYS A 177 -19.64 -30.89 5.54
CA LYS A 177 -20.37 -29.82 6.23
C LYS A 177 -21.50 -29.19 5.39
N GLY A 178 -21.74 -29.65 4.16
CA GLY A 178 -22.78 -29.10 3.27
C GLY A 178 -22.53 -27.65 2.82
N LEU A 179 -21.26 -27.22 2.79
CA LEU A 179 -20.90 -25.87 2.32
C LEU A 179 -20.91 -25.84 0.78
N PRO A 180 -21.26 -24.70 0.14
CA PRO A 180 -21.26 -24.58 -1.31
C PRO A 180 -19.87 -24.86 -1.88
N ASP A 181 -19.82 -25.43 -3.09
CA ASP A 181 -18.59 -25.59 -3.86
C ASP A 181 -17.94 -24.23 -4.16
N PHE A 182 -16.67 -24.25 -4.56
CA PHE A 182 -16.00 -23.04 -4.99
C PHE A 182 -16.70 -22.43 -6.20
N GLU A 183 -17.23 -21.22 -6.09
CA GLU A 183 -17.57 -20.43 -7.27
C GLU A 183 -16.28 -19.97 -7.96
N PRO A 184 -16.06 -20.37 -9.22
CA PRO A 184 -14.86 -20.04 -9.96
C PRO A 184 -15.00 -18.70 -10.70
N GLU A 185 -15.45 -17.63 -10.05
CA GLU A 185 -15.56 -16.33 -10.73
C GLU A 185 -14.69 -15.27 -10.07
N ARG A 186 -13.40 -15.29 -10.42
CA ARG A 186 -12.56 -14.09 -10.41
C ARG A 186 -12.63 -13.39 -11.77
N ASP A 187 -13.83 -13.11 -12.26
CA ASP A 187 -13.96 -12.25 -13.44
C ASP A 187 -13.58 -10.80 -13.11
N LYS A 188 -13.78 -10.40 -11.84
CA LYS A 188 -13.35 -9.11 -11.32
C LYS A 188 -11.99 -9.25 -10.63
N ASN A 189 -11.06 -8.38 -10.99
CA ASN A 189 -9.80 -8.23 -10.26
C ASN A 189 -10.09 -7.52 -8.93
N PRO A 190 -10.08 -8.23 -7.79
CA PRO A 190 -10.53 -7.65 -6.52
C PRO A 190 -9.56 -6.59 -5.98
N LEU A 191 -8.36 -6.46 -6.57
CA LEU A 191 -7.32 -5.55 -6.13
C LEU A 191 -6.90 -4.57 -7.25
N ILE A 192 -7.78 -4.35 -8.24
CA ILE A 192 -7.54 -3.40 -9.33
C ILE A 192 -7.24 -2.00 -8.79
N GLU A 193 -7.97 -1.56 -7.76
CA GLU A 193 -7.75 -0.28 -7.10
C GLU A 193 -6.31 -0.16 -6.57
N LYS A 194 -5.78 -1.21 -5.94
CA LYS A 194 -4.39 -1.22 -5.44
C LYS A 194 -3.35 -1.15 -6.56
N GLN A 195 -3.63 -1.75 -7.70
CA GLN A 195 -2.76 -1.64 -8.88
C GLN A 195 -2.76 -0.20 -9.43
N HIS A 196 -3.92 0.45 -9.47
CA HIS A 196 -4.02 1.85 -9.86
C HIS A 196 -3.35 2.80 -8.85
N GLN A 197 -3.49 2.57 -7.55
CA GLN A 197 -2.77 3.33 -6.52
C GLN A 197 -1.27 3.29 -6.77
N GLN A 198 -0.70 2.10 -7.02
CA GLN A 198 0.73 1.99 -7.33
C GLN A 198 1.09 2.62 -8.67
N LYS A 199 0.28 2.45 -9.72
CA LYS A 199 0.52 3.06 -11.03
C LYS A 199 0.59 4.59 -10.92
N ILE A 200 -0.38 5.20 -10.24
CA ILE A 200 -0.43 6.66 -9.99
C ILE A 200 0.78 7.09 -9.17
N THR A 201 1.13 6.34 -8.13
CA THR A 201 2.30 6.63 -7.28
C THR A 201 3.59 6.63 -8.10
N LEU A 202 3.81 5.61 -8.92
CA LEU A 202 4.99 5.52 -9.78
C LEU A 202 5.04 6.66 -10.82
N ALA A 203 3.91 7.06 -11.38
CA ALA A 203 3.84 8.20 -12.31
C ALA A 203 4.16 9.54 -11.65
N ASN A 204 3.91 9.68 -10.34
CA ASN A 204 4.08 10.91 -9.57
C ASN A 204 5.17 10.77 -8.49
N ARG A 205 6.22 9.99 -8.75
CA ARG A 205 7.34 9.75 -7.81
C ARG A 205 8.46 10.79 -7.88
N PHE A 206 8.38 11.71 -8.84
CA PHE A 206 9.31 12.81 -9.02
C PHE A 206 8.56 14.13 -8.83
N THR A 207 9.27 15.18 -8.41
CA THR A 207 8.65 16.48 -8.08
C THR A 207 8.36 17.36 -9.29
N ASP A 208 8.59 16.88 -10.51
CA ASP A 208 8.48 17.62 -11.77
C ASP A 208 7.10 17.55 -12.44
N ASN A 209 6.24 16.62 -12.01
CA ASN A 209 4.91 16.37 -12.60
C ASN A 209 3.76 17.11 -11.88
N GLY A 210 4.07 18.15 -11.11
CA GLY A 210 3.09 18.94 -10.35
C GLY A 210 2.50 18.24 -9.12
N TYR A 211 2.71 16.93 -8.97
CA TYR A 211 2.38 16.17 -7.78
C TYR A 211 3.53 15.25 -7.40
N PHE A 212 3.76 15.09 -6.11
CA PHE A 212 4.69 14.10 -5.56
C PHE A 212 3.95 13.19 -4.58
N VAL A 213 3.67 11.96 -4.99
CA VAL A 213 3.01 10.93 -4.16
C VAL A 213 4.07 10.20 -3.35
N TYR A 214 3.94 10.19 -2.02
CA TYR A 214 5.00 9.75 -1.11
C TYR A 214 4.62 8.61 -0.17
N ASP A 215 3.33 8.32 -0.01
CA ASP A 215 2.80 7.15 0.72
C ASP A 215 1.56 6.63 -0.03
N MET A 216 1.33 5.32 0.08
CA MET A 216 0.17 4.60 -0.46
C MET A 216 -0.37 3.73 0.67
N GLU A 217 -1.68 3.48 0.76
CA GLU A 217 -2.32 2.70 1.83
C GLU A 217 -2.05 3.29 3.22
N TYR A 218 -2.25 4.60 3.33
CA TYR A 218 -2.02 5.33 4.56
C TYR A 218 -3.06 4.92 5.62
N ALA A 219 -2.56 4.68 6.83
CA ALA A 219 -3.38 4.60 8.03
C ALA A 219 -2.75 5.45 9.13
N GLN A 220 -3.56 6.32 9.72
CA GLN A 220 -3.21 7.09 10.90
C GLN A 220 -2.82 6.12 12.03
N PRO A 221 -1.61 6.27 12.61
CA PRO A 221 -1.23 5.52 13.80
C PRO A 221 -2.16 5.87 14.97
N ASN A 222 -2.54 4.86 15.75
CA ASN A 222 -3.25 5.08 17.01
C ASN A 222 -2.33 5.87 17.95
N GLU A 223 -2.82 6.97 18.52
CA GLU A 223 -2.08 7.71 19.54
C GLU A 223 -2.25 7.05 20.91
N LYS A 224 -3.42 6.45 21.17
CA LYS A 224 -3.74 5.66 22.35
C LYS A 224 -4.59 4.43 22.03
N GLN A 225 -4.56 3.44 22.92
CA GLN A 225 -5.45 2.29 22.85
C GLN A 225 -6.90 2.74 23.02
N GLY A 226 -7.75 2.45 22.03
CA GLY A 226 -9.17 2.85 22.04
C GLY A 226 -9.50 4.10 21.24
N ASP A 227 -8.50 4.82 20.70
CA ASP A 227 -8.76 5.89 19.75
C ASP A 227 -9.46 5.33 18.51
N LYS A 228 -10.48 6.04 18.01
CA LYS A 228 -11.05 5.73 16.70
C LYS A 228 -9.90 5.77 15.67
N LYS A 229 -9.79 4.72 14.85
CA LYS A 229 -8.90 4.69 13.68
C LYS A 229 -9.42 5.68 12.62
N SER A 230 -9.40 6.98 12.91
CA SER A 230 -9.77 8.00 11.93
C SER A 230 -8.56 8.37 11.09
N GLY A 231 -8.73 8.33 9.76
CA GLY A 231 -7.71 8.68 8.78
C GLY A 231 -7.05 7.48 8.12
N ARG A 232 -7.80 6.79 7.25
CA ARG A 232 -7.24 5.88 6.24
C ARG A 232 -7.46 6.52 4.87
N PHE A 233 -6.40 6.59 4.09
CA PHE A 233 -6.42 7.21 2.76
C PHE A 233 -5.60 6.33 1.82
N ASP A 234 -5.99 6.30 0.56
CA ASP A 234 -5.30 5.47 -0.43
C ASP A 234 -3.93 6.02 -0.76
N MET A 235 -3.77 7.34 -0.89
CA MET A 235 -2.46 7.96 -1.13
C MET A 235 -2.32 9.30 -0.41
N LEU A 236 -1.06 9.67 -0.14
CA LEU A 236 -0.68 11.00 0.32
C LEU A 236 0.29 11.63 -0.67
N ALA A 237 0.10 12.92 -0.95
CA ALA A 237 0.91 13.65 -1.92
C ALA A 237 1.21 15.09 -1.50
N LEU A 238 2.18 15.68 -2.18
CA LEU A 238 2.40 17.13 -2.25
C LEU A 238 1.86 17.64 -3.58
N LYS A 239 1.12 18.75 -3.55
CA LYS A 239 0.91 19.59 -4.73
C LYS A 239 2.14 20.47 -4.93
N ILE A 240 2.66 20.53 -6.14
CA ILE A 240 3.87 21.25 -6.49
C ILE A 240 3.56 22.20 -7.65
N GLU A 241 3.88 23.48 -7.46
CA GLU A 241 3.72 24.51 -8.48
C GLU A 241 5.01 25.32 -8.53
N ASN A 242 5.63 25.42 -9.72
CA ASN A 242 6.89 26.16 -9.92
C ASN A 242 7.99 25.79 -8.90
N HIS A 243 8.19 24.48 -8.67
CA HIS A 243 9.13 23.92 -7.67
C HIS A 243 8.83 24.30 -6.20
N LYS A 244 7.61 24.76 -5.89
CA LYS A 244 7.15 25.01 -4.52
C LYS A 244 6.10 24.00 -4.12
N ALA A 245 6.22 23.42 -2.93
CA ALA A 245 5.15 22.64 -2.32
C ALA A 245 4.04 23.61 -1.87
N THR A 246 2.86 23.50 -2.48
CA THR A 246 1.74 24.42 -2.21
C THR A 246 0.67 23.79 -1.33
N GLN A 247 0.54 22.47 -1.32
CA GLN A 247 -0.53 21.81 -0.57
C GLN A 247 -0.18 20.38 -0.17
N LEU A 248 -0.60 19.98 1.04
CA LEU A 248 -0.64 18.57 1.45
C LEU A 248 -1.93 17.96 0.91
N LEU A 249 -1.84 16.92 0.08
CA LEU A 249 -2.98 16.28 -0.55
C LEU A 249 -3.25 14.89 0.03
N PHE A 250 -4.50 14.66 0.37
CA PHE A 250 -5.07 13.36 0.73
C PHE A 250 -5.84 12.85 -0.47
N ILE A 251 -5.63 11.59 -0.86
CA ILE A 251 -6.22 11.04 -2.08
C ILE A 251 -6.99 9.77 -1.73
N GLU A 252 -8.25 9.74 -2.15
CA GLU A 252 -9.09 8.54 -2.20
C GLU A 252 -9.20 8.10 -3.66
N LEU A 253 -9.09 6.80 -3.93
CA LEU A 253 -9.20 6.22 -5.26
C LEU A 253 -10.38 5.26 -5.28
N LYS A 254 -11.21 5.30 -6.33
CA LYS A 254 -12.21 4.27 -6.61
C LYS A 254 -12.04 3.74 -8.03
N SER A 255 -12.09 2.42 -8.18
CA SER A 255 -12.00 1.76 -9.49
C SER A 255 -13.26 0.99 -9.89
N THR A 256 -14.15 0.66 -8.95
CA THR A 256 -15.42 -0.01 -9.30
C THR A 256 -16.63 0.85 -8.96
N LEU A 257 -17.70 0.75 -9.75
CA LEU A 257 -18.94 1.48 -9.50
C LEU A 257 -19.54 1.11 -8.13
N SER A 258 -19.46 -0.16 -7.74
CA SER A 258 -19.93 -0.64 -6.44
C SER A 258 -19.19 -0.01 -5.25
N ALA A 259 -17.91 0.33 -5.43
CA ALA A 259 -17.09 0.94 -4.37
C ALA A 259 -17.39 2.44 -4.19
N CYS A 260 -18.07 3.08 -5.15
CA CYS A 260 -18.49 4.48 -5.05
C CYS A 260 -19.67 4.68 -4.07
N GLY A 261 -20.50 3.66 -3.87
CA GLY A 261 -21.73 3.73 -3.06
C GLY A 261 -21.65 3.05 -1.68
N GLY A 262 -22.73 3.19 -0.90
CA GLY A 262 -22.94 2.44 0.34
C GLY A 262 -22.11 2.90 1.54
N ALA A 263 -22.00 2.03 2.55
CA ALA A 263 -21.42 2.33 3.86
C ALA A 263 -19.88 2.46 3.86
N SER A 264 -19.22 2.42 2.70
CA SER A 264 -17.80 2.73 2.48
C SER A 264 -17.58 3.43 1.13
N GLY A 265 -18.61 4.16 0.66
CA GLY A 265 -18.58 4.90 -0.60
C GLY A 265 -18.07 6.34 -0.47
N ILE A 266 -18.06 7.06 -1.59
CA ILE A 266 -17.45 8.39 -1.74
C ILE A 266 -17.96 9.40 -0.71
N GLU A 267 -19.28 9.51 -0.50
CA GLU A 267 -19.83 10.47 0.46
C GLU A 267 -19.42 10.18 1.91
N LYS A 268 -19.27 8.90 2.28
CA LYS A 268 -18.74 8.54 3.60
C LYS A 268 -17.27 8.93 3.72
N HIS A 269 -16.44 8.58 2.73
CA HIS A 269 -15.03 8.94 2.74
C HIS A 269 -14.87 10.47 2.81
N LYS A 270 -15.66 11.23 2.05
CA LYS A 270 -15.69 12.69 2.12
C LYS A 270 -16.01 13.22 3.52
N ASN A 271 -17.02 12.68 4.20
CA ASN A 271 -17.33 13.10 5.57
C ASN A 271 -16.19 12.76 6.54
N ASP A 272 -15.65 11.54 6.46
CA ASP A 272 -14.49 11.12 7.24
C ASP A 272 -13.26 12.02 6.96
N MET A 273 -13.11 12.51 5.72
CA MET A 273 -12.05 13.45 5.34
C MET A 273 -12.24 14.81 6.00
N VAL A 274 -13.45 15.37 5.91
CA VAL A 274 -13.75 16.69 6.50
C VAL A 274 -13.45 16.67 8.00
N GLU A 275 -13.88 15.62 8.71
CA GLU A 275 -13.56 15.44 10.13
C GLU A 275 -12.05 15.32 10.38
N TYR A 276 -11.31 14.59 9.53
CA TYR A 276 -9.88 14.43 9.69
C TYR A 276 -9.11 15.73 9.41
N LEU A 277 -9.44 16.44 8.33
CA LEU A 277 -8.78 17.69 7.93
C LEU A 277 -9.01 18.83 8.93
N ALA A 278 -10.08 18.77 9.73
CA ALA A 278 -10.32 19.71 10.82
C ALA A 278 -9.31 19.58 11.99
N ARG A 279 -8.57 18.47 12.08
CA ARG A 279 -7.58 18.21 13.15
C ARG A 279 -6.24 18.91 12.86
N LYS A 280 -6.16 20.20 13.18
CA LYS A 280 -4.99 21.06 12.86
C LYS A 280 -3.65 20.48 13.35
N ASP A 281 -3.61 19.93 14.56
CA ASP A 281 -2.42 19.31 15.14
C ASP A 281 -1.91 18.12 14.32
N VAL A 282 -2.83 17.28 13.84
CA VAL A 282 -2.52 16.15 12.96
C VAL A 282 -2.04 16.64 11.61
N ILE A 283 -2.71 17.62 11.01
CA ILE A 283 -2.30 18.18 9.72
C ILE A 283 -0.90 18.80 9.79
N GLU A 284 -0.58 19.54 10.84
CA GLU A 284 0.78 20.06 11.05
C GLU A 284 1.82 18.96 11.21
N ALA A 285 1.47 17.84 11.87
CA ALA A 285 2.35 16.68 11.92
C ALA A 285 2.54 16.03 10.54
N ARG A 286 1.48 15.92 9.74
CA ARG A 286 1.54 15.37 8.37
C ARG A 286 2.31 16.24 7.40
N LYS A 287 2.25 17.56 7.54
CA LYS A 287 3.10 18.48 6.78
C LYS A 287 4.59 18.22 7.04
N LYS A 288 4.98 18.12 8.31
CA LYS A 288 6.35 17.80 8.72
C LYS A 288 6.79 16.42 8.23
N ASP A 289 5.87 15.46 8.22
CA ASP A 289 6.14 14.13 7.65
C ASP A 289 6.41 14.21 6.16
N ALA A 290 5.59 14.95 5.40
CA ALA A 290 5.76 15.07 3.95
C ALA A 290 7.12 15.70 3.59
N GLU A 291 7.52 16.77 4.26
CA GLU A 291 8.85 17.40 4.09
C GLU A 291 9.97 16.41 4.44
N GLY A 292 9.93 15.80 5.63
CA GLY A 292 10.97 14.86 6.05
C GLY A 292 11.07 13.60 5.18
N ILE A 293 9.93 13.09 4.70
CA ILE A 293 9.87 11.95 3.78
C ILE A 293 10.49 12.33 2.44
N LEU A 294 10.17 13.51 1.90
CA LEU A 294 10.78 13.99 0.66
C LEU A 294 12.30 14.18 0.81
N ASP A 295 12.76 14.71 1.93
CA ASP A 295 14.19 14.79 2.23
C ASP A 295 14.85 13.41 2.24
N ALA A 296 14.20 12.41 2.84
CA ALA A 296 14.68 11.03 2.82
C ALA A 296 14.73 10.45 1.40
N TYR A 297 13.70 10.70 0.57
CA TYR A 297 13.71 10.29 -0.83
C TYR A 297 14.82 11.00 -1.60
N ASN A 298 15.09 12.28 -1.37
CA ASN A 298 16.18 13.00 -2.02
C ASN A 298 17.56 12.48 -1.63
N LYS A 299 17.76 12.10 -0.36
CA LYS A 299 19.00 11.47 0.10
C LYS A 299 19.27 10.12 -0.56
N LEU A 300 18.22 9.34 -0.86
CA LEU A 300 18.35 7.96 -1.35
C LEU A 300 18.19 7.81 -2.87
N PHE A 301 17.32 8.62 -3.49
CA PHE A 301 16.83 8.46 -4.87
C PHE A 301 16.87 9.74 -5.71
N GLN A 302 17.15 10.91 -5.12
CA GLN A 302 17.23 12.19 -5.84
C GLN A 302 15.96 12.51 -6.65
N VAL A 303 14.79 12.46 -5.98
CA VAL A 303 13.47 12.64 -6.62
C VAL A 303 13.13 14.08 -7.03
N GLY A 304 13.93 15.04 -6.59
CA GLY A 304 13.82 16.46 -6.92
C GLY A 304 13.54 17.32 -5.68
N LYS A 305 14.13 18.52 -5.67
CA LYS A 305 14.00 19.48 -4.56
C LYS A 305 12.79 20.38 -4.78
N VAL A 306 12.15 20.76 -3.69
CA VAL A 306 11.05 21.73 -3.67
C VAL A 306 11.20 22.65 -2.46
N ASP A 307 10.69 23.86 -2.63
CA ASP A 307 10.61 24.86 -1.57
C ASP A 307 9.30 24.70 -0.76
N PHE A 308 9.41 24.69 0.57
CA PHE A 308 8.29 24.57 1.51
C PHE A 308 7.87 25.90 2.15
N SER A 309 8.45 27.03 1.71
CA SER A 309 8.21 28.36 2.29
C SER A 309 6.72 28.74 2.38
N GLU A 310 5.92 28.37 1.38
CA GLU A 310 4.48 28.65 1.34
C GLU A 310 3.63 27.51 1.91
N PHE A 311 4.14 26.28 1.93
CA PHE A 311 3.42 25.05 2.27
C PHE A 311 2.74 25.10 3.63
N TYR A 312 3.44 25.61 4.65
CA TYR A 312 2.93 25.67 6.01
C TYR A 312 1.76 26.65 6.15
N SER A 313 1.72 27.70 5.32
CA SER A 313 0.63 28.69 5.31
C SER A 313 -0.66 28.20 4.62
N LYS A 314 -0.57 27.18 3.75
CA LYS A 314 -1.68 26.70 2.92
C LYS A 314 -2.44 25.58 3.62
N GLY A 315 -3.76 25.53 3.47
CA GLY A 315 -4.58 24.44 4.01
C GLY A 315 -4.27 23.09 3.34
N PRO A 316 -4.60 21.94 3.95
CA PRO A 316 -4.55 20.66 3.26
C PRO A 316 -5.60 20.60 2.14
N GLY A 317 -5.47 19.65 1.23
CA GLY A 317 -6.42 19.37 0.15
C GLY A 317 -6.82 17.91 0.13
N PHE A 318 -7.94 17.65 -0.53
CA PHE A 318 -8.45 16.29 -0.74
C PHE A 318 -8.80 16.11 -2.21
N ALA A 319 -8.49 14.94 -2.76
CA ALA A 319 -8.83 14.56 -4.12
C ALA A 319 -9.50 13.19 -4.13
N ILE A 320 -10.54 13.06 -4.96
CA ILE A 320 -11.11 11.77 -5.33
C ILE A 320 -10.64 11.47 -6.75
N VAL A 321 -10.00 10.33 -6.92
CA VAL A 321 -9.59 9.82 -8.22
C VAL A 321 -10.50 8.65 -8.58
N LEU A 322 -11.06 8.69 -9.78
CA LEU A 322 -11.94 7.65 -10.32
C LEU A 322 -11.23 6.98 -11.50
N THR A 323 -11.25 5.66 -11.55
CA THR A 323 -10.72 4.86 -12.67
C THR A 323 -11.73 3.80 -13.09
N ASP A 324 -11.52 3.20 -14.26
CA ASP A 324 -12.32 2.07 -14.78
C ASP A 324 -13.84 2.33 -14.68
N GLU A 325 -14.61 1.39 -14.12
CA GLU A 325 -16.07 1.50 -13.96
C GLU A 325 -16.48 2.70 -13.09
N ALA A 326 -15.63 3.13 -12.15
CA ALA A 326 -15.94 4.27 -11.29
C ALA A 326 -15.99 5.61 -12.05
N LEU A 327 -15.47 5.68 -13.29
CA LEU A 327 -15.64 6.86 -14.14
C LEU A 327 -17.11 7.12 -14.50
N GLU A 328 -17.94 6.08 -14.57
CA GLU A 328 -19.38 6.20 -14.84
C GLU A 328 -20.09 6.98 -13.72
N TYR A 329 -19.67 6.77 -12.47
CA TYR A 329 -20.19 7.50 -11.31
C TYR A 329 -20.04 9.02 -11.44
N LYS A 330 -18.98 9.49 -12.11
CA LYS A 330 -18.78 10.91 -12.36
C LYS A 330 -19.89 11.49 -13.24
N GLY A 331 -20.31 10.75 -14.26
CA GLY A 331 -21.42 11.16 -15.14
C GLY A 331 -22.70 11.31 -14.33
N GLU A 332 -23.04 10.28 -13.57
CA GLU A 332 -24.24 10.27 -12.72
C GLU A 332 -24.24 11.38 -11.64
N TYR A 333 -23.10 11.63 -11.01
CA TYR A 333 -22.98 12.68 -9.99
C TYR A 333 -23.13 14.09 -10.60
N MET A 334 -22.48 14.34 -11.73
CA MET A 334 -22.58 15.63 -12.42
C MET A 334 -23.99 15.86 -12.97
N ASP A 335 -24.64 14.82 -13.49
CA ASP A 335 -26.03 14.89 -13.96
C ASP A 335 -27.01 15.15 -12.81
N GLN A 336 -26.78 14.56 -11.64
CA GLN A 336 -27.56 14.85 -10.42
C GLN A 336 -27.37 16.30 -9.93
N CYS A 337 -26.15 16.84 -9.98
CA CYS A 337 -25.91 18.25 -9.66
C CYS A 337 -26.63 19.18 -10.65
N ASN A 338 -26.56 18.90 -11.95
CA ASN A 338 -27.22 19.68 -12.99
C ASN A 338 -28.76 19.62 -12.90
N MET A 339 -29.33 18.48 -12.48
CA MET A 339 -30.77 18.32 -12.25
C MET A 339 -31.28 19.09 -11.02
N LEU A 340 -30.42 19.34 -10.02
CA LEU A 340 -30.76 20.12 -8.83
C LEU A 340 -30.63 21.63 -9.07
N ASP A 341 -29.72 22.06 -9.95
CA ASP A 341 -29.51 23.47 -10.31
C ASP A 341 -30.63 24.08 -11.18
N GLY A 342 -31.54 23.27 -11.72
CA GLY A 342 -32.73 23.73 -12.45
C GLY A 342 -33.79 24.46 -11.60
N THR A 343 -33.57 24.69 -10.30
CA THR A 343 -34.60 25.29 -9.41
C THR A 343 -34.16 26.38 -8.43
N ARG A 344 -32.89 26.83 -8.40
CA ARG A 344 -32.49 27.93 -7.49
C ARG A 344 -31.43 28.85 -8.08
N GLU A 345 -31.86 30.03 -8.54
CA GLU A 345 -30.99 31.20 -8.62
C GLU A 345 -30.58 31.62 -7.19
N ASN A 346 -29.27 31.71 -6.96
CA ASN A 346 -28.60 32.19 -5.73
C ASN A 346 -28.33 31.15 -4.63
N GLU A 347 -27.42 30.22 -4.87
CA GLU A 347 -26.57 29.64 -3.82
C GLU A 347 -25.10 29.60 -4.28
N PRO A 348 -24.12 29.70 -3.35
CA PRO A 348 -22.72 29.91 -3.69
C PRO A 348 -22.18 28.71 -4.45
N GLN A 349 -21.53 29.02 -5.59
CA GLN A 349 -20.80 28.12 -6.46
C GLN A 349 -20.05 27.05 -5.65
N LYS A 350 -20.60 25.82 -5.61
CA LYS A 350 -19.92 24.68 -5.00
C LYS A 350 -18.67 24.43 -5.84
N ASP A 351 -17.51 24.72 -5.26
CA ASP A 351 -16.20 24.56 -5.88
C ASP A 351 -16.04 23.11 -6.40
N GLU A 352 -16.20 22.92 -7.71
CA GLU A 352 -16.07 21.64 -8.42
C GLU A 352 -14.59 21.17 -8.56
N SER A 353 -13.67 21.76 -7.80
CA SER A 353 -12.23 21.45 -7.84
C SER A 353 -11.83 20.04 -7.38
N TRP A 354 -12.78 19.24 -6.87
CA TRP A 354 -12.52 17.93 -6.28
C TRP A 354 -12.37 16.77 -7.29
N ILE A 355 -12.72 16.98 -8.57
CA ILE A 355 -12.44 16.02 -9.65
C ILE A 355 -11.17 16.45 -10.40
N MET A 356 -10.03 16.02 -9.91
CA MET A 356 -8.75 16.35 -10.52
C MET A 356 -8.55 15.64 -11.87
N LYS A 357 -8.53 16.42 -12.95
CA LYS A 357 -8.00 16.02 -14.28
C LYS A 357 -6.47 15.89 -14.31
N GLY A 358 -5.76 16.28 -13.24
CA GLY A 358 -4.31 16.53 -13.25
C GLY A 358 -3.39 15.39 -12.77
N LEU A 359 -3.88 14.42 -11.98
CA LEU A 359 -3.08 13.25 -11.55
C LEU A 359 -2.98 12.17 -12.63
N ILE A 360 -3.70 12.36 -13.75
CA ILE A 360 -3.84 11.43 -14.86
C ILE A 360 -3.22 12.00 -16.14
N PRO A 361 -1.88 12.19 -16.26
CA PRO A 361 -1.29 12.26 -17.60
C PRO A 361 -1.08 10.87 -18.21
N LEU A 362 -1.29 9.78 -17.47
CA LEU A 362 -0.82 8.43 -17.84
C LEU A 362 -1.82 7.31 -17.54
N LEU A 363 -3.08 7.47 -17.97
CA LEU A 363 -3.92 6.32 -18.31
C LEU A 363 -4.02 6.19 -19.82
#